data_AF-L7VZB0-F1
#
_entry.id   AF-L7VZB0-F1
#
_cell.length_a   1.000
_cell.length_b   1.000
_cell.length_c   1.000
_cell.angle_alpha   90.00
_cell.angle_beta   90.00
_cell.angle_gamma   90.00
#
_symmetry.space_group_name_H-M   'P 1'
#
loop_
_entity.id
_entity.type
_entity.pdbx_description
1 polymer ?
#
loop_
_entity_poly.entity_id
_entity_poly.type
_entity_poly.pdbx_seq_one_letter_code
_entity_poly.pdbx_strand_id
1 'polypeptide(L)' 'MKRSGLDYERVNIWENPDAAAFVRSVARGNETVPTVTVGDVSMVNPSMSDIHAAVDAAAV' A
#
# COMPACT_ATOMS: atom_id res chain seq x y z
N MET A 1 9.80 -1.97 -4.40
CA MET A 1 10.25 -2.02 -2.99
C MET A 1 11.70 -2.47 -2.80
N LYS A 2 12.11 -3.72 -3.06
CA LYS A 2 13.51 -4.14 -2.79
C LYS A 2 14.63 -3.31 -3.45
N ARG A 3 14.31 -2.54 -4.50
CA ARG A 3 15.26 -1.66 -5.24
C ARG A 3 14.83 -0.19 -5.26
N SER A 4 13.83 0.21 -4.47
CA SER A 4 13.31 1.59 -4.51
C SER A 4 14.02 2.56 -3.58
N GLY A 5 14.88 2.06 -2.68
CA GLY A 5 15.54 2.91 -1.67
C GLY A 5 14.58 3.48 -0.61
N LEU A 6 13.34 2.99 -0.58
CA LEU A 6 12.33 3.38 0.40
C LEU A 6 12.30 2.36 1.53
N ASP A 7 12.15 2.84 2.76
CA ASP A 7 11.77 2.00 3.88
C ASP A 7 10.30 1.63 3.77
N TYR A 8 9.98 0.37 4.04
CA TYR A 8 8.62 -0.15 3.95
C TYR A 8 8.44 -1.35 4.88
N GLU A 9 7.24 -1.47 5.42
CA GLU A 9 6.78 -2.66 6.12
C GLU A 9 5.97 -3.55 5.16
N ARG A 10 6.11 -4.87 5.30
CA ARG A 10 5.27 -5.83 4.58
C ARG A 10 4.33 -6.49 5.56
N VAL A 11 3.03 -6.39 5.27
CA VAL A 11 1.99 -7.09 6.02
C VAL A 11 1.37 -8.15 5.12
N ASN A 12 1.32 -9.38 5.61
CA ASN A 12 0.65 -10.49 4.93
C ASN A 12 -0.82 -10.53 5.34
N ILE A 13 -1.73 -10.20 4.43
CA ILE A 13 -3.17 -10.15 4.72
C ILE A 13 -3.79 -11.53 4.97
N TRP A 14 -3.17 -12.61 4.48
CA TRP A 14 -3.67 -13.97 4.71
C TRP A 14 -3.36 -14.49 6.11
N GLU A 15 -2.45 -13.82 6.82
CA GLU A 15 -2.08 -14.11 8.21
C GLU A 15 -2.62 -13.08 9.20
N ASN A 16 -3.05 -11.90 8.70
CA ASN A 16 -3.60 -10.82 9.50
C ASN A 16 -5.02 -10.45 9.02
N PRO A 17 -6.08 -10.89 9.72
CA PRO A 17 -7.45 -10.63 9.30
C PRO A 17 -7.84 -9.14 9.32
N ASP A 18 -7.22 -8.34 10.20
CA ASP A 18 -7.45 -6.89 10.25
C ASP A 18 -6.84 -6.20 9.02
N ALA A 19 -5.66 -6.65 8.58
CA ALA A 19 -5.05 -6.17 7.35
C ALA A 19 -5.88 -6.56 6.11
N ALA A 20 -6.47 -7.76 6.09
CA ALA A 20 -7.40 -8.15 5.03
C ALA A 20 -8.67 -7.27 5.03
N ALA A 21 -9.23 -6.96 6.20
CA ALA A 21 -10.37 -6.06 6.33
C ALA A 21 -10.04 -4.65 5.81
N PHE A 22 -8.85 -4.14 6.15
CA PHE A 22 -8.35 -2.88 5.62
C PHE A 22 -8.25 -2.90 4.09
N VAL A 23 -7.59 -3.92 3.51
CA VAL A 23 -7.49 -4.05 2.04
C VAL A 23 -8.86 -4.08 1.38
N ARG A 24 -9.82 -4.85 1.92
CA ARG A 24 -11.20 -4.87 1.39
C ARG A 24 -11.87 -3.50 1.46
N SER A 25 -11.62 -2.70 2.50
CA SER A 25 -12.20 -1.35 2.60
C SER A 25 -11.69 -0.40 1.49
N VAL A 26 -10.41 -0.52 1.10
CA VAL A 26 -9.80 0.36 0.08
C VAL A 26 -9.92 -0.20 -1.34
N ALA A 27 -10.03 -1.51 -1.50
CA ALA A 27 -10.11 -2.21 -2.80
C ALA A 27 -11.54 -2.62 -3.18
N ARG A 28 -12.55 -1.85 -2.76
CA ARG A 28 -13.97 -2.03 -3.11
C ARG A 28 -14.49 -3.44 -2.77
N GLY A 29 -14.10 -3.96 -1.62
CA GLY A 29 -14.45 -5.30 -1.13
C GLY A 29 -13.51 -6.42 -1.58
N ASN A 30 -12.54 -6.14 -2.46
CA ASN A 30 -11.59 -7.15 -2.96
C ASN A 30 -10.34 -7.25 -2.07
N GLU A 31 -9.63 -8.36 -2.18
CA GLU A 31 -8.32 -8.58 -1.55
C GLU A 31 -7.18 -8.37 -2.55
N THR A 32 -7.25 -7.30 -3.34
CA THR A 32 -6.26 -7.02 -4.39
C THR A 32 -4.92 -6.61 -3.77
N VAL A 33 -3.88 -7.34 -4.14
CA VAL A 33 -2.49 -7.08 -3.74
C VAL A 33 -1.60 -6.84 -4.96
N PRO A 34 -0.55 -6.01 -4.84
CA PRO A 34 -0.17 -5.22 -3.67
C PRO A 34 -1.14 -4.05 -3.41
N THR A 35 -1.50 -3.82 -2.14
CA THR A 35 -2.09 -2.56 -1.69
C THR A 35 -1.05 -1.84 -0.86
N VAL A 36 -0.82 -0.55 -1.13
CA VAL A 36 0.24 0.24 -0.49
C VAL A 36 -0.39 1.49 0.11
N THR A 37 -0.03 1.77 1.35
CA THR A 37 -0.39 3.01 2.03
C THR A 37 0.85 3.86 2.22
N VAL A 38 0.76 5.14 1.85
CA VAL A 38 1.79 6.16 2.06
C VAL A 38 1.12 7.33 2.79
N GLY A 39 1.47 7.54 4.06
CA GLY A 39 0.72 8.48 4.91
C GLY A 39 -0.76 8.11 4.97
N ASP A 40 -1.63 9.08 4.68
CA ASP A 40 -3.09 8.89 4.64
C ASP A 40 -3.61 8.37 3.29
N VAL A 41 -2.72 8.14 2.31
CA VAL A 41 -3.10 7.75 0.95
C VAL A 41 -2.92 6.25 0.75
N SER A 42 -4.02 5.55 0.49
CA SER A 42 -4.02 4.13 0.13
C SER A 42 -4.24 3.93 -1.38
N MET A 43 -3.40 3.08 -1.98
CA MET A 43 -3.41 2.78 -3.40
C MET A 43 -3.52 1.28 -3.63
N VAL A 44 -4.39 0.90 -4.55
CA VAL A 44 -4.68 -0.50 -4.91
C VAL A 44 -3.92 -0.85 -6.18
N ASN A 45 -3.03 -1.84 -6.10
CA ASN A 45 -2.12 -2.25 -7.17
C ASN A 45 -1.37 -1.09 -7.87
N PRO A 46 -0.69 -0.20 -7.12
CA PRO A 46 0.01 0.93 -7.72
C PRO A 46 1.26 0.51 -8.48
N SER A 47 1.66 1.35 -9.45
CA SER A 47 2.99 1.26 -10.06
C SER A 47 4.06 1.86 -9.14
N MET A 48 5.34 1.59 -9.42
CA MET A 48 6.43 2.20 -8.64
C MET A 48 6.45 3.73 -8.77
N SER A 49 6.09 4.28 -9.93
CA SER A 49 6.01 5.73 -10.14
C SER A 49 4.92 6.37 -9.29
N ASP A 50 3.77 5.72 -9.13
CA ASP A 50 2.68 6.22 -8.28
C ASP A 50 3.13 6.29 -6.82
N ILE A 51 3.89 5.28 -6.38
CA ILE A 51 4.39 5.24 -5.00
C ILE A 51 5.43 6.33 -4.76
N HIS A 52 6.35 6.57 -5.70
CA HIS A 52 7.30 7.67 -5.58
C HIS A 52 6.59 9.02 -5.51
N ALA A 53 5.62 9.27 -6.39
CA ALA A 53 4.83 10.50 -6.36
C ALA A 53 4.08 10.68 -5.03
N ALA A 54 3.50 9.61 -4.48
CA ALA A 54 2.83 9.66 -3.18
C ALA A 54 3.80 9.94 -2.02
N VAL A 55 5.01 9.38 -2.05
CA VAL A 55 6.04 9.65 -1.04
C VAL A 55 6.51 11.10 -1.11
N ASP A 56 6.78 11.60 -2.32
CA ASP A 56 7.20 12.99 -2.51
C ASP A 56 6.12 13.96 -2.03
N ALA A 57 4.84 13.66 -2.27
CA ALA A 57 3.72 14.45 -1.80
C ALA A 57 3.53 14.41 -0.27
N ALA A 58 3.90 13.29 0.38
CA ALA A 58 3.78 13.12 1.83
C ALA A 58 4.98 13.66 2.63
N ALA A 59 6.09 13.99 1.96
CA ALA A 59 7.30 14.54 2.58
C ALA A 59 7.28 16.08 2.74
N VAL A 60 6.20 16.73 2.31
CA VAL A 60 5.97 18.19 2.36
C VAL A 60 5.16 18.55 3.60
#